data_AF-A0A0T1UDL6-F1
#
_entry.id   AF-A0A0T1UDL6-F1
#
_cell.length_a   1.000
_cell.length_b   1.000
_cell.length_c   1.000
_cell.angle_alpha   90.00
_cell.angle_beta   90.00
_cell.angle_gamma   90.00
#
_symmetry.space_group_name_H-M   'P 1'
#
loop_
_entity.id
_entity.type
_entity.pdbx_description
1 polymer ?
#
loop_
_entity_poly.entity_id
_entity_poly.type
_entity_poly.pdbx_seq_one_letter_code
_entity_poly.pdbx_strand_id
1 'polypeptide(L)'
;MAGGARDIKVTRSLVIGADPVGGRLAEERRILALHFPSFVLDSTTPRAGTWAVARGTLRTFAGTQYGIWIDLPDGYPHSLPQVWPHGWTPVKNPHMYADGTICVMRRRQWSSFFSAAAVVAKAAIWLNKYEVWVERQVWPGPQQPH
;
A
#
# COMPACT_ATOMS: atom_id res chain seq x y z
N MET A 1 -6.69 20.71 21.81
CA MET A 1 -7.43 19.42 21.70
C MET A 1 -6.91 18.68 20.49
N ALA A 2 -5.94 17.77 20.67
CA ALA A 2 -5.35 17.01 19.58
C ALA A 2 -6.39 16.01 19.05
N GLY A 3 -6.87 16.20 17.83
CA GLY A 3 -7.72 15.23 17.15
C GLY A 3 -6.94 13.92 17.02
N GLY A 4 -7.34 12.89 17.78
CA GLY A 4 -6.78 11.55 17.67
C GLY A 4 -6.81 11.11 16.21
N ALA A 5 -5.72 10.49 15.74
CA ALA A 5 -5.74 9.89 14.41
C ALA A 5 -6.91 8.92 14.39
N ARG A 6 -7.91 9.23 13.55
CA ARG A 6 -8.99 8.30 13.29
C ARG A 6 -8.38 7.00 12.79
N ASP A 7 -8.80 5.89 13.40
CA ASP A 7 -8.37 4.57 12.98
C ASP A 7 -8.63 4.37 11.49
N ILE A 8 -7.67 3.75 10.83
CA ILE A 8 -7.79 3.39 9.42
C ILE A 8 -8.81 2.25 9.30
N LYS A 9 -9.86 2.47 8.51
CA LYS A 9 -10.79 1.41 8.14
C LYS A 9 -10.21 0.59 6.98
N VAL A 10 -10.23 -0.73 7.14
CA VAL A 10 -9.83 -1.75 6.16
C VAL A 10 -10.97 -2.76 6.03
N THR A 11 -11.28 -3.16 4.81
CA THR A 11 -12.29 -4.20 4.55
C THR A 11 -11.87 -5.52 5.18
N ARG A 12 -12.79 -6.23 5.85
CA ARG A 12 -12.50 -7.48 6.56
C ARG A 12 -11.81 -8.55 5.69
N SER A 13 -12.14 -8.60 4.40
CA SER A 13 -11.52 -9.55 3.46
C SER A 13 -10.04 -9.28 3.16
N LEU A 14 -9.52 -8.10 3.55
CA LEU A 14 -8.12 -7.72 3.39
C LEU A 14 -7.33 -7.86 4.70
N VAL A 15 -7.88 -8.55 5.69
CA VAL A 15 -7.27 -8.80 7.00
C VAL A 15 -6.92 -10.28 7.11
N ILE A 16 -5.78 -10.57 7.72
CA ILE A 16 -5.26 -11.91 8.00
C ILE A 16 -5.51 -12.22 9.49
N GLY A 17 -6.12 -13.38 9.74
CA GLY A 17 -6.37 -13.88 11.10
C GLY A 17 -5.09 -14.27 11.85
N ALA A 18 -5.22 -14.59 13.14
CA ALA A 18 -4.07 -14.95 13.99
C ALA A 18 -3.32 -16.20 13.49
N ASP A 19 -4.05 -17.19 12.95
CA ASP A 19 -3.51 -18.47 12.51
C ASP A 19 -3.86 -18.75 11.03
N PRO A 20 -3.19 -18.09 10.07
CA PRO A 20 -3.46 -18.32 8.66
C PRO A 20 -3.04 -19.74 8.25
N VAL A 21 -3.95 -20.45 7.58
CA VAL A 21 -3.66 -21.78 7.01
C VAL A 21 -2.52 -21.64 5.99
N GLY A 22 -1.42 -22.37 6.19
CA GLY A 22 -0.22 -22.28 5.34
C GLY A 22 0.71 -21.11 5.67
N GLY A 23 0.44 -20.37 6.75
CA GLY A 23 1.27 -19.28 7.22
C GLY A 23 1.03 -17.95 6.51
N ARG A 24 1.75 -16.92 6.96
CA ARG A 24 1.53 -15.53 6.53
C ARG A 24 1.63 -15.33 5.02
N LEU A 25 2.72 -15.77 4.39
CA LEU A 25 2.94 -15.55 2.96
C LEU A 25 1.92 -16.26 2.07
N ALA A 26 1.48 -17.45 2.45
CA ALA A 26 0.47 -18.19 1.69
C ALA A 26 -0.86 -17.40 1.67
N GLU A 27 -1.25 -16.86 2.83
CA GLU A 27 -2.46 -16.07 2.94
C GLU A 27 -2.34 -14.70 2.26
N GLU A 28 -1.18 -14.04 2.33
CA GLU A 28 -0.91 -12.83 1.54
C GLU A 28 -1.10 -13.07 0.04
N ARG A 29 -0.52 -14.16 -0.48
CA ARG A 29 -0.65 -14.54 -1.89
C ARG A 29 -2.12 -14.81 -2.25
N ARG A 30 -2.86 -15.50 -1.39
CA ARG A 30 -4.28 -15.80 -1.59
C ARG A 30 -5.13 -14.53 -1.64
N ILE A 31 -4.98 -13.62 -0.67
CA ILE A 31 -5.75 -12.37 -0.59
C ILE A 31 -5.39 -11.44 -1.76
N LEU A 32 -4.10 -11.32 -2.13
CA LEU A 32 -3.67 -10.56 -3.30
C LEU A 32 -4.29 -11.12 -4.58
N ALA A 33 -4.18 -12.43 -4.84
CA ALA A 33 -4.75 -13.04 -6.04
C ALA A 33 -6.28 -12.86 -6.13
N LEU A 34 -6.97 -12.92 -4.99
CA LEU A 34 -8.43 -12.76 -4.93
C LEU A 34 -8.90 -11.33 -5.23
N HIS A 35 -8.21 -10.32 -4.69
CA HIS A 35 -8.67 -8.93 -4.74
C HIS A 35 -7.94 -8.05 -5.76
N PHE A 36 -6.70 -8.42 -6.11
CA PHE A 36 -5.81 -7.68 -6.98
C PHE A 36 -5.07 -8.65 -7.91
N PRO A 37 -5.76 -9.28 -8.87
CA PRO A 37 -5.20 -10.35 -9.71
C PRO A 37 -4.02 -9.90 -10.60
N SER A 38 -3.82 -8.58 -10.79
CA SER A 38 -2.62 -8.04 -11.46
C SER A 38 -1.37 -8.05 -10.58
N PHE A 39 -1.50 -8.34 -9.28
CA PHE A 39 -0.39 -8.38 -8.33
C PHE A 39 0.13 -9.79 -8.12
N VAL A 40 1.45 -9.93 -8.17
CA VAL A 40 2.18 -11.15 -7.84
C VAL A 40 3.03 -10.90 -6.61
N LEU A 41 2.98 -11.82 -5.65
CA LEU A 41 3.85 -11.82 -4.47
C LEU A 41 5.08 -12.71 -4.72
N ASP A 42 6.23 -12.09 -4.88
CA ASP A 42 7.53 -12.73 -5.08
C ASP A 42 8.35 -12.68 -3.79
N SER A 43 8.67 -13.87 -3.27
CA SER A 43 9.54 -14.07 -2.10
C SER A 43 10.83 -14.82 -2.45
N THR A 44 11.08 -15.06 -3.74
CA THR A 44 12.22 -15.88 -4.21
C THR A 44 13.49 -15.05 -4.41
N THR A 45 13.32 -13.79 -4.83
CA THR A 45 14.41 -12.82 -4.96
C THR A 45 14.00 -11.51 -4.29
N PRO A 46 13.94 -11.47 -2.95
CA PRO A 46 13.64 -10.23 -2.25
C PRO A 46 14.75 -9.20 -2.44
N ARG A 47 14.39 -7.92 -2.35
CA ARG A 47 15.37 -6.84 -2.24
C ARG A 47 16.04 -6.90 -0.87
N ALA A 48 17.24 -6.36 -0.73
CA ALA A 48 17.92 -6.29 0.57
C ALA A 48 17.01 -5.58 1.61
N GLY A 49 16.86 -6.18 2.80
CA GLY A 49 15.99 -5.65 3.86
C GLY A 49 14.50 -5.94 3.68
N THR A 50 14.13 -6.79 2.72
CA THR A 50 12.75 -7.20 2.48
C THR A 50 12.62 -8.72 2.57
N TRP A 51 11.49 -9.18 3.10
CA TRP A 51 11.11 -10.59 3.12
C TRP A 51 10.46 -11.01 1.78
N ALA A 52 9.63 -10.15 1.21
CA ALA A 52 8.97 -10.40 -0.08
C ALA A 52 8.55 -9.07 -0.73
N VAL A 53 8.23 -9.13 -2.02
CA VAL A 53 7.77 -7.96 -2.78
C VAL A 53 6.47 -8.33 -3.52
N ALA A 54 5.42 -7.56 -3.29
CA ALA A 54 4.21 -7.62 -4.12
C ALA A 54 4.33 -6.61 -5.26
N ARG A 55 4.16 -7.04 -6.51
CA ARG A 55 4.34 -6.19 -7.70
C ARG A 55 3.14 -6.33 -8.62
N GLY A 56 2.63 -5.23 -9.13
CA GLY A 56 1.51 -5.25 -10.06
C GLY A 56 1.20 -3.86 -10.62
N THR A 57 0.04 -3.75 -11.25
CA THR A 57 -0.45 -2.46 -11.78
C THR A 57 -1.83 -2.14 -11.23
N LEU A 58 -2.07 -0.86 -10.95
CA LEU A 58 -3.36 -0.31 -10.59
C LEU A 58 -3.88 0.59 -11.70
N ARG A 59 -5.20 0.55 -11.94
CA ARG A 59 -5.90 1.45 -12.85
C ARG A 59 -6.74 2.44 -12.05
N THR A 60 -6.63 3.74 -12.36
CA THR A 60 -7.44 4.80 -11.74
C THR A 60 -8.80 4.94 -12.40
N PHE A 61 -9.70 5.75 -11.82
CA PHE A 61 -10.99 6.07 -12.43
C PHE A 61 -10.86 6.82 -13.76
N ALA A 62 -9.77 7.58 -13.96
CA ALA A 62 -9.47 8.23 -15.23
C ALA A 62 -8.97 7.22 -16.30
N GLY A 63 -8.75 5.96 -15.93
CA GLY A 63 -8.29 4.90 -16.84
C GLY A 63 -6.78 4.78 -16.96
N THR A 64 -6.00 5.66 -16.33
CA THR A 64 -4.53 5.61 -16.29
C THR A 64 -4.06 4.37 -15.54
N GLN A 65 -2.99 3.73 -16.02
CA GLN A 65 -2.40 2.56 -15.40
C GLN A 65 -1.04 2.90 -14.79
N TYR A 66 -0.83 2.52 -13.53
CA TYR A 66 0.39 2.78 -12.76
C TYR A 66 0.99 1.47 -12.26
N GLY A 67 2.28 1.27 -12.51
CA GLY A 67 3.06 0.20 -11.88
C GLY A 67 3.35 0.51 -10.42
N ILE A 68 3.11 -0.44 -9.52
CA ILE A 68 3.34 -0.31 -8.09
C ILE A 68 4.07 -1.54 -7.56
N TRP A 69 5.10 -1.30 -6.75
CA TRP A 69 5.77 -2.31 -5.95
C TRP A 69 5.51 -2.06 -4.47
N ILE A 70 5.31 -3.13 -3.70
CA ILE A 70 5.12 -3.09 -2.25
C ILE A 70 6.15 -4.00 -1.63
N ASP A 71 7.09 -3.40 -0.90
CA ASP A 71 8.09 -4.14 -0.14
C ASP A 71 7.51 -4.54 1.21
N LEU A 72 7.56 -5.84 1.49
CA LEU A 72 7.32 -6.38 2.82
C LEU A 72 8.69 -6.43 3.53
N PRO A 73 8.95 -5.56 4.51
CA PRO A 73 10.26 -5.49 5.18
C PRO A 73 10.56 -6.76 5.99
N ASP A 74 11.82 -6.97 6.39
CA ASP A 74 12.20 -8.14 7.22
C ASP A 74 11.40 -8.26 8.52
N GLY A 75 11.01 -7.13 9.12
CA GLY A 75 10.15 -7.08 10.30
C GLY A 75 8.65 -7.26 10.03
N TYR A 76 8.26 -7.65 8.83
CA TYR A 76 6.86 -7.90 8.46
C TYR A 76 6.32 -9.16 9.17
N PRO A 77 5.08 -9.17 9.70
CA PRO A 77 4.03 -8.15 9.54
C PRO A 77 3.98 -7.07 10.63
N HIS A 78 4.95 -7.02 11.54
CA HIS A 78 4.98 -6.02 12.61
C HIS A 78 5.55 -4.66 12.17
N SER A 79 6.07 -4.60 10.94
CA SER A 79 6.58 -3.40 10.28
C SER A 79 5.72 -3.04 9.06
N LEU A 80 5.46 -1.74 8.89
CA LEU A 80 4.65 -1.20 7.79
C LEU A 80 5.35 -1.45 6.44
N PRO A 81 4.66 -2.04 5.44
CA PRO A 81 5.16 -2.11 4.07
C PRO A 81 5.45 -0.76 3.43
N GLN A 82 6.44 -0.73 2.53
CA GLN A 82 6.76 0.47 1.74
C GLN A 82 6.17 0.34 0.33
N VAL A 83 5.62 1.44 -0.19
CA VAL A 83 4.97 1.48 -1.51
C VAL A 83 5.81 2.32 -2.46
N TRP A 84 6.21 1.72 -3.57
CA TRP A 84 7.07 2.34 -4.57
C TRP A 84 6.33 2.52 -5.89
N PRO A 85 6.44 3.71 -6.51
CA PRO A 85 6.19 3.87 -7.95
C PRO A 85 7.12 2.95 -8.75
N HIS A 86 6.61 2.27 -9.77
CA HIS A 86 7.40 1.39 -10.62
C HIS A 86 7.22 1.72 -12.11
N GLY A 87 8.32 2.14 -12.76
CA GLY A 87 8.30 2.56 -14.16
C GLY A 87 7.79 3.99 -14.38
N TRP A 88 7.63 4.78 -13.30
CA TRP A 88 7.23 6.17 -13.35
C TRP A 88 7.69 6.92 -12.10
N THR A 89 7.71 8.24 -12.17
CA THR A 89 8.08 9.13 -11.06
C THR A 89 6.93 10.09 -10.78
N PRO A 90 6.31 10.06 -9.58
CA PRO A 90 5.26 11.00 -9.25
C PRO A 90 5.82 12.43 -9.14
N VAL A 91 5.01 13.42 -9.55
CA VAL A 91 5.30 14.82 -9.24
C VAL A 91 5.23 15.03 -7.73
N LYS A 92 6.11 15.88 -7.19
CA LYS A 92 6.18 16.20 -5.76
C LYS A 92 4.79 16.59 -5.24
N ASN A 93 4.36 15.93 -4.17
CA ASN A 93 3.07 16.14 -3.54
C ASN A 93 3.16 15.89 -2.02
N PRO A 94 2.14 16.30 -1.23
CA PRO A 94 2.18 16.19 0.23
C PRO A 94 2.21 14.76 0.78
N HIS A 95 1.89 13.74 -0.02
CA HIS A 95 1.75 12.35 0.43
C HIS A 95 2.84 11.44 -0.14
N MET A 96 4.08 11.95 -0.14
CA MET A 96 5.29 11.22 -0.46
C MET A 96 6.30 11.35 0.68
N TYR A 97 7.11 10.31 0.86
CA TYR A 97 8.29 10.37 1.71
C TYR A 97 9.49 10.93 0.92
N ALA A 98 10.53 11.32 1.65
CA ALA A 98 11.73 11.92 1.06
C ALA A 98 12.49 10.97 0.12
N ASP A 99 12.33 9.66 0.31
CA ASP A 99 12.92 8.60 -0.51
C ASP A 99 12.11 8.28 -1.79
N GLY A 100 11.00 9.00 -2.02
CA GLY A 100 10.12 8.79 -3.18
C GLY A 100 9.04 7.72 -2.98
N THR A 101 8.98 7.09 -1.80
CA THR A 101 7.88 6.15 -1.48
C THR A 101 6.56 6.88 -1.24
N ILE A 102 5.46 6.18 -1.51
CA ILE A 102 4.10 6.68 -1.39
C ILE A 102 3.63 6.53 0.07
N CYS A 103 3.18 7.64 0.67
CA CYS A 103 2.60 7.65 2.02
C CYS A 103 1.11 7.28 1.97
N VAL A 104 0.81 5.98 2.08
CA VAL A 104 -0.58 5.46 2.09
C VAL A 104 -1.20 5.42 3.49
N MET A 105 -0.37 5.36 4.54
CA MET A 105 -0.76 5.40 5.95
C MET A 105 0.46 5.67 6.85
N ARG A 106 0.24 6.11 8.09
CA ARG A 106 1.32 6.23 9.09
C ARG A 106 1.65 4.89 9.73
N ARG A 107 2.90 4.73 10.21
CA ARG A 107 3.34 3.53 10.96
C ARG A 107 2.40 3.13 12.11
N ARG A 108 1.90 4.08 12.88
CA ARG A 108 0.95 3.81 14.00
C ARG A 108 -0.43 3.32 13.57
N GLN A 109 -0.78 3.49 12.30
CA GLN A 109 -2.06 3.04 11.74
C GLN A 109 -1.94 1.62 11.16
N TRP A 110 -0.71 1.14 10.95
CA TRP A 110 -0.48 -0.23 10.52
C TRP A 110 -0.80 -1.20 11.67
N SER A 111 -1.46 -2.30 11.31
CA SER A 111 -1.67 -3.43 12.21
C SER A 111 -1.13 -4.68 11.53
N SER A 112 -0.52 -5.57 12.30
CA SER A 112 -0.02 -6.84 11.79
C SER A 112 -1.13 -7.74 11.25
N PHE A 113 -2.40 -7.45 11.51
CA PHE A 113 -3.53 -8.15 10.89
C PHE A 113 -3.81 -7.68 9.46
N PHE A 114 -3.33 -6.52 9.02
CA PHE A 114 -3.57 -6.05 7.65
C PHE A 114 -2.70 -6.80 6.65
N SER A 115 -3.24 -7.08 5.47
CA SER A 115 -2.52 -7.72 4.36
C SER A 115 -1.79 -6.70 3.49
N ALA A 116 -0.87 -7.16 2.64
CA ALA A 116 -0.33 -6.39 1.51
C ALA A 116 -1.45 -5.89 0.59
N ALA A 117 -2.53 -6.66 0.40
CA ALA A 117 -3.69 -6.23 -0.37
C ALA A 117 -4.40 -5.02 0.26
N ALA A 118 -4.41 -4.88 1.58
CA ALA A 118 -4.90 -3.65 2.23
C ALA A 118 -4.04 -2.43 1.87
N VAL A 119 -2.72 -2.62 1.73
CA VAL A 119 -1.79 -1.58 1.27
C VAL A 119 -2.04 -1.25 -0.21
N VAL A 120 -2.26 -2.26 -1.06
CA VAL A 120 -2.66 -2.07 -2.48
C VAL A 120 -3.94 -1.23 -2.58
N ALA A 121 -4.96 -1.55 -1.78
CA ALA A 121 -6.21 -0.79 -1.76
C ALA A 121 -5.99 0.69 -1.39
N LYS A 122 -5.10 0.97 -0.44
CA LYS A 122 -4.77 2.35 -0.04
C LYS A 122 -3.94 3.06 -1.09
N ALA A 123 -3.04 2.35 -1.79
CA ALA A 123 -2.32 2.88 -2.94
C ALA A 123 -3.27 3.24 -4.09
N ALA A 124 -4.31 2.43 -4.34
CA ALA A 124 -5.33 2.75 -5.35
C ALA A 124 -6.07 4.06 -5.01
N ILE A 125 -6.44 4.27 -3.74
CA ILE A 125 -7.03 5.53 -3.29
C ILE A 125 -6.04 6.67 -3.51
N TRP A 126 -4.78 6.50 -3.10
CA TRP A 126 -3.74 7.50 -3.27
C TRP A 126 -3.58 7.91 -4.73
N LEU A 127 -3.56 6.96 -5.68
CA LEU A 127 -3.39 7.26 -7.11
C LEU A 127 -4.54 8.09 -7.68
N ASN A 128 -5.78 7.77 -7.30
CA ASN A 128 -6.94 8.59 -7.70
C ASN A 128 -6.87 10.01 -7.14
N LYS A 129 -6.36 10.17 -5.92
CA LYS A 129 -6.14 11.50 -5.33
C LYS A 129 -4.97 12.24 -5.98
N TYR A 130 -3.93 11.51 -6.35
CA TYR A 130 -2.74 12.03 -7.02
C TYR A 130 -3.07 12.62 -8.39
N GLU A 131 -3.95 11.99 -9.18
CA GLU A 131 -4.38 12.56 -10.46
C GLU A 131 -5.07 13.93 -10.28
N VAL A 132 -5.93 14.05 -9.27
CA VAL A 132 -6.55 15.34 -8.90
C VAL A 132 -5.51 16.35 -8.45
N TRP A 133 -4.50 15.92 -7.68
CA TRP A 133 -3.39 16.79 -7.28
C TRP A 133 -2.61 17.29 -8.50
N VAL A 134 -2.26 16.43 -9.44
CA VAL A 134 -1.53 16.81 -10.65
C VAL A 134 -2.31 17.87 -11.43
N GLU A 135 -3.61 17.67 -11.61
CA GLU A 135 -4.48 18.59 -12.35
C GLU A 135 -4.71 19.92 -11.61
N ARG A 136 -4.98 19.88 -10.29
CA ARG A 136 -5.56 21.01 -9.55
C ARG A 136 -4.68 21.59 -8.45
N GLN A 137 -3.56 20.94 -8.14
CA GLN A 137 -2.66 21.28 -7.03
C GLN A 137 -3.38 21.32 -5.66
N VAL A 138 -4.45 20.54 -5.52
CA VAL A 138 -5.22 20.38 -4.27
C VAL A 138 -5.42 18.90 -4.00
N TRP A 139 -5.04 18.45 -2.81
CA TRP A 139 -5.23 17.06 -2.42
C TRP A 139 -6.67 16.83 -1.96
N PRO A 140 -7.44 15.95 -2.61
CA PRO A 140 -8.87 15.84 -2.33
C PRO A 140 -9.18 15.07 -1.03
N GLY A 141 -10.18 15.56 -0.31
CA GLY A 141 -10.75 14.93 0.88
C GLY A 141 -9.85 15.01 2.12
N PRO A 142 -10.16 14.24 3.17
CA PRO A 142 -9.42 14.30 4.42
C PRO A 142 -7.94 13.95 4.23
N GLN A 143 -7.08 14.77 4.82
CA GLN A 143 -5.64 14.55 4.95
C GLN A 143 -5.26 14.50 6.43
N GLN A 144 -4.12 13.89 6.72
CA GLN A 144 -3.49 13.97 8.02
C GLN A 144 -2.18 14.76 7.87
N PRO A 145 -1.90 15.75 8.73
CA PRO A 145 -0.63 16.49 8.66
C PRO A 145 0.53 15.51 8.77
N HIS A 146 1.50 15.56 7.87
CA HIS A 146 2.69 14.69 7.93
C HIS A 146 3.54 15.04 9.15
#